data_AF-A0A9P1MTP0-F1
#
_entry.id   AF-A0A9P1MTP0-F1
#
_cell.length_a   1.000
_cell.length_b   1.000
_cell.length_c   1.000
_cell.angle_alpha   90.00
_cell.angle_beta   90.00
_cell.angle_gamma   90.00
#
_symmetry.space_group_name_H-M   'P 1'
#
loop_
_entity.id
_entity.type
_entity.pdbx_description
1 polymer ?
#
loop_
_entity_poly.entity_id
_entity_poly.type
_entity_poly.pdbx_seq_one_letter_code
_entity_poly.pdbx_strand_id
1 'polypeptide(L)'
;MKLIYSYMENVEKMYGSVQKTKPAEQQTYLELVRNLLKMNAEETFLRIAKKADITLLAGPLIANAYFHYASHRTSFGLVWMKYPKIDMDLPNWNTIADFSYILGHEMGHSFDANSFETNELFGKHPLSPKTREEFKKRVDCIIEKYSKYKFSDGTFSNGEKTKGEDTADKIGFDLAIRLFKKLLDDRRQQKLPVIDQYTVEQQFYLRMAYSQCGRKYDKSDIESAKNDTHSIYEFRVNGMVSNSDDFAKAFGCAKNTPMNPEKKCPLY
;
A
#
# COMPACT_ATOMS: atom_id res chain seq x y z
N MET A 1 -6.18 -13.18 9.44
CA MET A 1 -5.97 -11.74 9.21
C MET A 1 -7.04 -10.93 9.94
N LYS A 2 -6.64 -9.98 10.79
CA LYS A 2 -7.56 -9.10 11.54
C LYS A 2 -7.33 -7.65 11.11
N LEU A 3 -8.41 -6.93 10.79
CA LEU A 3 -8.36 -5.52 10.45
C LEU A 3 -8.38 -4.69 11.74
N ILE A 4 -7.41 -3.78 11.91
CA ILE A 4 -7.43 -2.77 12.96
C ILE A 4 -7.71 -1.43 12.30
N TYR A 5 -8.91 -0.90 12.52
CA TYR A 5 -9.07 0.55 12.40
C TYR A 5 -8.29 1.18 13.56
N SER A 6 -7.46 2.19 13.29
CA SER A 6 -6.77 2.95 14.34
C SER A 6 -7.74 3.79 15.16
N TYR A 7 -8.82 3.18 15.63
CA TYR A 7 -9.64 3.80 16.63
C TYR A 7 -8.80 3.89 17.91
N MET A 8 -8.74 5.12 18.42
CA MET A 8 -8.01 5.60 19.58
C MET A 8 -8.53 5.00 20.90
N GLU A 9 -8.98 3.75 20.91
CA GLU A 9 -9.54 3.06 22.08
C GLU A 9 -8.55 3.00 23.26
N ASN A 10 -7.29 3.37 23.04
CA ASN A 10 -6.22 3.28 24.02
C ASN A 10 -5.23 4.45 23.97
N VAL A 11 -5.62 5.65 23.56
CA VAL A 11 -4.71 6.82 23.67
C VAL A 11 -4.34 7.07 25.14
N GLU A 12 -5.28 6.91 26.07
CA GLU A 12 -4.96 6.96 27.51
C GLU A 12 -4.11 5.78 27.97
N LYS A 13 -4.23 4.58 27.38
CA LYS A 13 -3.36 3.45 27.71
C LYS A 13 -1.94 3.61 27.13
N MET A 14 -1.81 4.24 25.95
CA MET A 14 -0.54 4.45 25.25
C MET A 14 0.22 5.69 25.75
N TYR A 15 -0.51 6.73 26.16
CA TYR A 15 0.06 8.03 26.55
C TYR A 15 -0.34 8.46 27.96
N GLY A 16 -1.14 7.71 28.70
CA GLY A 16 -1.51 8.04 30.08
C GLY A 16 -0.40 7.71 31.09
N SER A 17 0.55 6.83 30.74
CA SER A 17 1.79 6.61 31.51
C SER A 17 2.85 7.67 31.23
N VAL A 18 2.74 8.39 30.11
CA VAL A 18 3.51 9.62 29.88
C VAL A 18 2.96 10.61 30.89
N GLN A 19 3.58 10.64 32.08
CA GLN A 19 3.42 11.76 32.99
C GLN A 19 3.53 13.00 32.11
N LYS A 20 2.47 13.81 32.11
CA LYS A 20 2.46 15.14 31.52
C LYS A 20 3.53 15.93 32.27
N THR A 21 4.79 15.71 31.95
CA THR A 21 5.83 16.70 32.10
C THR A 21 5.39 17.78 31.14
N LYS A 22 4.46 18.63 31.61
CA LYS A 22 4.46 20.02 31.17
C LYS A 22 5.93 20.38 31.17
N PRO A 23 6.51 20.80 30.04
CA PRO A 23 7.86 21.34 30.06
C PRO A 23 7.87 22.33 31.23
N ALA A 24 8.79 22.15 32.18
CA ALA A 24 8.98 23.20 33.17
C ALA A 24 9.19 24.48 32.36
N GLU A 25 8.63 25.63 32.78
CA GLU A 25 8.64 26.87 31.97
C GLU A 25 10.03 27.31 31.48
N GLN A 26 11.10 26.69 31.99
CA GLN A 26 12.50 26.97 31.69
C GLN A 26 13.27 25.79 31.05
N GLN A 27 12.59 24.70 30.65
CA GLN A 27 13.28 23.54 30.08
C GLN A 27 13.75 23.82 28.64
N THR A 28 15.03 23.58 28.38
CA THR A 28 15.58 23.76 27.03
C THR A 28 15.07 22.67 26.08
N TYR A 29 15.07 22.96 24.78
CA TYR A 29 14.71 21.96 23.75
C TYR A 29 15.56 20.69 23.85
N LEU A 30 16.88 20.83 24.14
CA LEU A 30 17.78 19.70 24.29
C LEU A 30 17.39 18.81 25.48
N GLU A 31 17.04 19.40 26.62
CA GLU A 31 16.59 18.66 27.80
C GLU A 31 15.25 17.96 27.55
N LEU A 32 14.33 18.62 26.85
CA LEU A 32 13.06 18.01 26.44
C LEU A 32 13.31 16.77 25.57
N VAL A 33 14.11 16.90 24.51
CA VAL A 33 14.43 15.78 23.60
C VAL A 33 15.13 14.64 24.35
N ARG A 34 16.11 14.95 25.21
CA ARG A 34 16.83 13.94 26.01
C ARG A 34 15.87 13.18 26.92
N ASN A 35 14.94 13.87 27.57
CA ASN A 35 13.95 13.24 28.44
C ASN A 35 12.98 12.36 27.66
N LEU A 36 12.50 12.81 26.50
CA LEU A 36 11.64 12.01 25.62
C LEU A 36 12.35 10.73 25.14
N LEU A 37 13.62 10.82 24.74
CA LEU A 37 14.42 9.65 24.35
C LEU A 37 14.59 8.67 25.49
N LYS A 38 14.87 9.16 26.71
CA LYS A 38 14.99 8.31 27.91
C LYS A 38 13.68 7.60 28.23
N MET A 39 12.55 8.32 28.23
CA MET A 39 11.22 7.75 28.46
C MET A 39 10.88 6.69 27.41
N ASN A 40 11.16 6.95 26.13
CA ASN A 40 10.89 6.00 25.06
C ASN A 40 11.74 4.72 25.18
N ALA A 41 13.01 4.86 25.61
CA ALA A 41 13.87 3.71 25.87
C ALA A 41 13.34 2.86 27.05
N GLU A 42 12.96 3.51 28.17
CA GLU A 42 12.39 2.83 29.34
C GLU A 42 11.08 2.08 29.00
N GLU A 43 10.15 2.73 28.29
CA GLU A 43 8.93 2.09 27.79
C GLU A 43 9.24 0.90 26.88
N THR A 44 10.25 1.01 26.00
CA THR A 44 10.67 -0.09 25.12
C THR A 44 11.18 -1.29 25.94
N PHE A 45 12.03 -1.08 26.94
CA PHE A 45 12.50 -2.15 27.82
C PHE A 45 11.37 -2.80 28.63
N LEU A 46 10.44 -2.00 29.15
CA LEU A 46 9.26 -2.50 29.85
C LEU A 46 8.34 -3.33 28.94
N ARG A 47 8.24 -2.99 27.65
CA ARG A 47 7.47 -3.77 26.66
C ARG A 47 8.11 -5.11 26.37
N ILE A 48 9.44 -5.18 26.24
CA ILE A 48 10.17 -6.45 26.04
C ILE A 48 9.94 -7.41 27.21
N ALA A 49 9.84 -6.90 28.43
CA ALA A 49 9.58 -7.70 29.63
C ALA A 49 8.12 -8.18 29.77
N LYS A 50 7.19 -7.67 28.95
CA LYS A 50 5.75 -8.04 28.97
C LYS A 50 5.44 -9.03 27.85
N LYS A 51 4.29 -9.72 27.98
CA LYS A 51 3.74 -10.52 26.86
C LYS A 51 3.52 -9.59 25.66
N ALA A 52 3.94 -10.06 24.48
CA ALA A 52 3.79 -9.31 23.24
C ALA A 52 2.34 -8.80 23.06
N ASP A 53 2.18 -7.49 22.99
CA ASP A 53 0.94 -6.79 22.63
C ASP A 53 1.11 -6.16 21.23
N ILE A 54 0.01 -5.81 20.59
CA ILE A 54 0.03 -5.19 19.26
C ILE A 54 0.70 -3.82 19.39
N THR A 55 1.92 -3.71 18.85
CA THR A 55 2.55 -2.42 18.67
C THR A 55 2.19 -1.94 17.26
N LEU A 56 1.40 -0.87 17.18
CA LEU A 56 1.16 -0.21 15.91
C LEU A 56 2.49 0.40 15.43
N LEU A 57 2.89 0.10 14.19
CA LEU A 57 4.02 0.71 13.47
C LEU A 57 3.93 2.24 13.38
N ALA A 58 2.73 2.81 13.43
CA ALA A 58 2.50 4.24 13.34
C ALA A 58 1.31 4.70 14.18
N GLY A 59 1.33 5.98 14.57
CA GLY A 59 0.23 6.64 15.27
C GLY A 59 -0.99 6.91 14.37
N PRO A 60 -2.17 7.21 14.96
CA PRO A 60 -3.43 7.33 14.23
C PRO A 60 -3.50 8.55 13.30
N LEU A 61 -2.65 9.56 13.48
CA LEU A 61 -2.66 10.79 12.69
C LEU A 61 -1.73 10.73 11.45
N ILE A 62 -1.07 9.59 11.21
CA ILE A 62 -0.24 9.41 10.03
C ILE A 62 -1.13 9.17 8.80
N ALA A 63 -0.82 9.84 7.69
CA ALA A 63 -1.51 9.63 6.42
C ALA A 63 -0.95 8.42 5.67
N ASN A 64 -1.01 7.23 6.28
CA ASN A 64 -0.49 5.99 5.69
C ASN A 64 -1.26 4.74 6.15
N ALA A 65 -0.97 3.59 5.52
CA ALA A 65 -1.44 2.27 5.90
C ALA A 65 -0.23 1.32 6.10
N TYR A 66 -0.45 0.22 6.84
CA TYR A 66 0.62 -0.73 7.17
C TYR A 66 0.10 -2.14 7.38
N PHE A 67 0.89 -3.12 6.91
CA PHE A 67 0.80 -4.51 7.31
C PHE A 67 1.79 -4.84 8.43
N HIS A 68 1.28 -5.47 9.49
CA HIS A 68 2.04 -5.84 10.69
C HIS A 68 2.36 -7.33 10.62
N TYR A 69 3.50 -7.68 10.02
CA TYR A 69 3.95 -9.06 9.83
C TYR A 69 3.86 -9.91 11.11
N ALA A 70 4.29 -9.39 12.26
CA ALA A 70 4.25 -10.14 13.52
C ALA A 70 2.86 -10.50 14.02
N SER A 71 1.85 -9.72 13.66
CA SER A 71 0.49 -9.90 14.17
C SER A 71 -0.53 -10.29 13.10
N HIS A 72 -0.13 -10.30 11.82
CA HIS A 72 -0.97 -10.57 10.66
C HIS A 72 -2.20 -9.65 10.62
N ARG A 73 -1.93 -8.34 10.79
CA ARG A 73 -2.95 -7.29 10.85
C ARG A 73 -2.61 -6.18 9.89
N THR A 74 -3.65 -5.50 9.44
CA THR A 74 -3.54 -4.25 8.69
C THR A 74 -4.03 -3.10 9.55
N SER A 75 -3.34 -1.96 9.51
CA SER A 75 -3.78 -0.72 10.14
C SER A 75 -3.82 0.43 9.15
N PHE A 76 -4.79 1.31 9.31
CA PHE A 76 -4.89 2.56 8.56
C PHE A 76 -4.85 3.73 9.53
N GLY A 77 -4.08 4.77 9.21
CA GLY A 77 -4.18 6.04 9.92
C GLY A 77 -5.50 6.74 9.61
N LEU A 78 -6.10 7.38 10.63
CA LEU A 78 -7.38 8.07 10.51
C LEU A 78 -7.35 9.19 9.48
N VAL A 79 -6.22 9.90 9.39
CA VAL A 79 -6.06 11.01 8.44
C VAL A 79 -6.00 10.51 7.00
N TRP A 80 -5.45 9.31 6.79
CA TRP A 80 -5.42 8.68 5.47
C TRP A 80 -6.83 8.36 4.96
N MET A 81 -7.73 7.90 5.83
CA MET A 81 -9.11 7.52 5.48
C MET A 81 -10.03 8.71 5.18
N LYS A 82 -9.59 9.96 5.39
CA LYS A 82 -10.42 11.15 5.17
C LYS A 82 -10.67 11.41 3.68
N TYR A 83 -11.61 12.32 3.42
CA TYR A 83 -11.93 12.82 2.08
C TYR A 83 -10.64 13.14 1.28
N PRO A 84 -10.55 12.76 -0.01
CA PRO A 84 -11.62 12.16 -0.83
C PRO A 84 -11.61 10.62 -0.86
N LYS A 85 -10.96 9.92 0.09
CA LYS A 85 -10.80 8.45 0.05
C LYS A 85 -12.07 7.69 0.40
N ILE A 86 -12.75 8.12 1.47
CA ILE A 86 -14.05 7.59 1.88
C ILE A 86 -15.02 8.76 1.91
N ASP A 87 -15.97 8.72 0.98
CA ASP A 87 -17.04 9.71 0.87
C ASP A 87 -18.35 8.97 0.56
N MET A 88 -19.36 9.18 1.40
CA MET A 88 -20.66 8.52 1.27
C MET A 88 -21.55 9.17 0.23
N ASP A 89 -21.21 10.39 -0.21
CA ASP A 89 -21.94 11.11 -1.26
C ASP A 89 -21.44 10.72 -2.67
N LEU A 90 -20.30 10.02 -2.75
CA LEU A 90 -19.76 9.49 -4.00
C LEU A 90 -20.22 8.04 -4.24
N PRO A 91 -20.34 7.61 -5.52
CA PRO A 91 -20.64 6.21 -5.84
C PRO A 91 -19.65 5.24 -5.20
N ASN A 92 -20.12 4.06 -4.78
CA ASN A 92 -19.28 3.08 -4.08
C ASN A 92 -18.00 2.70 -4.83
N TRP A 93 -18.03 2.67 -6.16
CA TRP A 93 -16.84 2.39 -6.98
C TRP A 93 -15.70 3.39 -6.70
N ASN A 94 -15.99 4.65 -6.34
CA ASN A 94 -14.96 5.66 -6.04
C ASN A 94 -14.17 5.28 -4.79
N THR A 95 -14.87 4.89 -3.71
CA THR A 95 -14.23 4.42 -2.47
C THR A 95 -13.48 3.12 -2.73
N ILE A 96 -14.04 2.20 -3.52
CA ILE A 96 -13.41 0.90 -3.81
C ILE A 96 -12.14 1.05 -4.64
N ALA A 97 -12.11 1.96 -5.61
CA ALA A 97 -10.95 2.22 -6.44
C ALA A 97 -9.70 2.55 -5.60
N ASP A 98 -9.86 3.36 -4.55
CA ASP A 98 -8.75 3.80 -3.71
C ASP A 98 -8.59 2.91 -2.46
N PHE A 99 -9.63 2.81 -1.64
CA PHE A 99 -9.59 2.11 -0.37
C PHE A 99 -9.40 0.60 -0.53
N SER A 100 -10.12 -0.05 -1.46
CA SER A 100 -9.97 -1.50 -1.63
C SER A 100 -8.66 -1.90 -2.29
N TYR A 101 -8.11 -1.03 -3.14
CA TYR A 101 -6.75 -1.22 -3.66
C TYR A 101 -5.73 -1.22 -2.54
N ILE A 102 -5.73 -0.19 -1.68
CA ILE A 102 -4.74 -0.08 -0.61
C ILE A 102 -4.98 -1.13 0.48
N LEU A 103 -6.23 -1.42 0.84
CA LEU A 103 -6.54 -2.55 1.70
C LEU A 103 -6.04 -3.87 1.12
N GLY A 104 -6.27 -4.12 -0.17
CA GLY A 104 -5.76 -5.31 -0.83
C GLY A 104 -4.23 -5.33 -0.93
N HIS A 105 -3.58 -4.17 -1.05
CA HIS A 105 -2.12 -4.03 -1.01
C HIS A 105 -1.58 -4.43 0.36
N GLU A 106 -2.10 -3.84 1.44
CA GLU A 106 -1.67 -4.19 2.79
C GLU A 106 -1.96 -5.65 3.14
N MET A 107 -3.10 -6.19 2.69
CA MET A 107 -3.36 -7.62 2.83
C MET A 107 -2.40 -8.46 1.98
N GLY A 108 -2.02 -7.94 0.81
CA GLY A 108 -1.09 -8.53 -0.13
C GLY A 108 0.29 -8.78 0.47
N HIS A 109 0.74 -7.94 1.41
CA HIS A 109 1.98 -8.16 2.18
C HIS A 109 2.01 -9.45 3.01
N SER A 110 0.88 -10.13 3.21
CA SER A 110 0.90 -11.48 3.79
C SER A 110 1.31 -12.57 2.79
N PHE A 111 1.24 -12.28 1.48
CA PHE A 111 1.54 -13.22 0.40
C PHE A 111 2.47 -12.63 -0.66
N ASP A 112 3.20 -11.56 -0.34
CA ASP A 112 4.06 -10.89 -1.30
C ASP A 112 5.36 -11.68 -1.53
N ALA A 113 6.19 -11.17 -2.44
CA ALA A 113 7.45 -11.80 -2.81
C ALA A 113 8.44 -11.97 -1.64
N ASN A 114 8.31 -11.20 -0.56
CA ASN A 114 9.15 -11.25 0.63
C ASN A 114 8.55 -12.14 1.73
N SER A 115 7.23 -12.25 1.79
CA SER A 115 6.53 -12.93 2.89
C SER A 115 6.00 -14.32 2.54
N PHE A 116 5.92 -14.68 1.25
CA PHE A 116 5.24 -15.91 0.79
C PHE A 116 5.72 -17.22 1.43
N GLU A 117 7.01 -17.29 1.80
CA GLU A 117 7.59 -18.46 2.45
C GLU A 117 7.39 -18.49 3.97
N THR A 118 6.90 -17.41 4.57
CA THR A 118 6.80 -17.23 6.02
C THR A 118 5.34 -17.26 6.47
N ASN A 119 5.05 -18.09 7.47
CA ASN A 119 3.73 -18.19 8.07
C ASN A 119 3.55 -17.20 9.24
N GLU A 120 2.37 -17.22 9.86
CA GLU A 120 1.99 -16.31 10.92
C GLU A 120 2.78 -16.39 12.23
N LEU A 121 3.56 -17.45 12.37
CA LEU A 121 4.46 -17.69 13.50
C LEU A 121 5.92 -17.45 13.14
N PHE A 122 6.19 -16.77 12.01
CA PHE A 122 7.53 -16.60 11.43
C PHE A 122 8.23 -17.92 11.06
N GLY A 123 7.48 -19.02 10.99
CA GLY A 123 7.97 -20.32 10.52
C GLY A 123 7.80 -20.46 9.01
N LYS A 124 8.25 -21.59 8.46
CA LYS A 124 8.07 -21.88 7.03
C LYS A 124 6.61 -22.19 6.71
N HIS A 125 6.08 -21.58 5.66
CA HIS A 125 4.75 -21.90 5.16
C HIS A 125 4.74 -23.34 4.56
N PRO A 126 3.77 -24.21 4.91
CA PRO A 126 3.70 -25.59 4.41
C PRO A 126 3.16 -25.66 2.98
N LEU A 127 3.80 -24.95 2.04
CA LEU A 127 3.44 -24.94 0.62
C LEU A 127 4.01 -26.15 -0.12
N SER A 128 3.30 -26.59 -1.16
CA SER A 128 3.82 -27.63 -2.07
C SER A 128 5.00 -27.09 -2.89
N PRO A 129 5.96 -27.94 -3.33
CA PRO A 129 7.03 -27.51 -4.24
C PRO A 129 6.50 -26.84 -5.51
N LYS A 130 5.44 -27.38 -6.10
CA LYS A 130 4.77 -26.83 -7.28
C LYS A 130 4.23 -25.41 -7.04
N THR A 131 3.62 -25.18 -5.88
CA THR A 131 3.12 -23.85 -5.50
C THR A 131 4.25 -22.82 -5.41
N ARG A 132 5.39 -23.20 -4.82
CA ARG A 132 6.56 -22.33 -4.74
C ARG A 132 7.13 -22.01 -6.11
N GLU A 133 7.27 -23.01 -6.96
CA GLU A 133 7.81 -22.85 -8.31
C GLU A 133 6.92 -21.91 -9.15
N GLU A 134 5.61 -22.13 -9.14
CA GLU A 134 4.68 -21.28 -9.89
C GLU A 134 4.60 -19.86 -9.34
N PHE A 135 4.64 -19.67 -8.02
CA PHE A 135 4.70 -18.33 -7.44
C PHE A 135 6.00 -17.62 -7.81
N LYS A 136 7.14 -18.32 -7.73
CA LYS A 136 8.44 -17.78 -8.14
C LYS A 136 8.41 -17.33 -9.60
N LYS A 137 7.90 -18.14 -10.53
CA LYS A 137 7.76 -17.75 -11.95
C LYS A 137 6.93 -16.47 -12.13
N ARG A 138 5.84 -16.32 -11.38
CA ARG A 138 4.96 -15.14 -11.43
C ARG A 138 5.66 -13.90 -10.88
N VAL A 139 6.38 -14.03 -9.76
CA VAL A 139 7.19 -12.95 -9.18
C VAL A 139 8.36 -12.56 -10.08
N ASP A 140 9.05 -13.53 -10.69
CA ASP A 140 10.14 -13.27 -11.65
C ASP A 140 9.63 -12.45 -12.85
N CYS A 141 8.41 -12.70 -13.33
CA CYS A 141 7.79 -11.87 -14.36
C CYS A 141 7.62 -10.41 -13.90
N ILE A 142 7.20 -10.18 -12.66
CA ILE A 142 7.03 -8.83 -12.09
C ILE A 142 8.39 -8.15 -11.97
N ILE A 143 9.40 -8.84 -11.43
CA ILE A 143 10.78 -8.33 -11.34
C ILE A 143 11.28 -7.90 -12.72
N GLU A 144 11.14 -8.75 -13.73
CA GLU A 144 11.54 -8.44 -15.11
C GLU A 144 10.79 -7.24 -15.68
N LYS A 145 9.49 -7.11 -15.37
CA LYS A 145 8.65 -6.01 -15.84
C LYS A 145 9.09 -4.69 -15.24
N TYR A 146 9.21 -4.63 -13.91
CA TYR A 146 9.58 -3.40 -13.21
C TYR A 146 11.05 -3.04 -13.43
N SER A 147 11.94 -3.99 -13.73
CA SER A 147 13.34 -3.69 -14.09
C SER A 147 13.50 -3.01 -15.46
N LYS A 148 12.43 -2.89 -16.25
CA LYS A 148 12.43 -2.18 -17.54
C LYS A 148 12.01 -0.72 -17.44
N TYR A 149 11.46 -0.29 -16.31
CA TYR A 149 11.13 1.12 -16.13
C TYR A 149 12.39 1.96 -15.96
N LYS A 150 12.36 3.17 -16.51
CA LYS A 150 13.51 4.06 -16.60
C LYS A 150 13.17 5.36 -15.89
N PHE A 151 14.01 5.74 -14.94
CA PHE A 151 13.93 7.03 -14.28
C PHE A 151 14.26 8.17 -15.25
N SER A 152 13.92 9.40 -14.85
CA SER A 152 14.16 10.61 -15.65
C SER A 152 15.64 10.90 -15.90
N ASP A 153 16.54 10.40 -15.06
CA ASP A 153 17.99 10.47 -15.24
C ASP A 153 18.56 9.40 -16.20
N GLY A 154 17.68 8.50 -16.65
CA GLY A 154 18.01 7.44 -17.59
C GLY A 154 18.48 6.12 -16.97
N THR A 155 18.53 6.01 -15.64
CA THR A 155 18.81 4.75 -14.95
C THR A 155 17.56 3.85 -14.89
N PHE A 156 17.73 2.54 -14.76
CA PHE A 156 16.64 1.59 -14.63
C PHE A 156 16.25 1.38 -13.17
N SER A 157 14.96 1.15 -12.90
CA SER A 157 14.50 0.68 -11.59
C SER A 157 14.97 -0.74 -11.30
N ASN A 158 15.06 -1.06 -10.02
CA ASN A 158 15.49 -2.36 -9.55
C ASN A 158 14.27 -3.20 -9.15
N GLY A 159 13.74 -4.01 -10.07
CA GLY A 159 12.57 -4.84 -9.80
C GLY A 159 12.77 -5.88 -8.70
N GLU A 160 14.01 -6.35 -8.49
CA GLU A 160 14.34 -7.28 -7.39
C GLU A 160 14.17 -6.61 -6.02
N LYS A 161 14.48 -5.31 -5.95
CA LYS A 161 14.30 -4.50 -4.75
C LYS A 161 12.83 -4.19 -4.47
N THR A 162 12.06 -3.90 -5.52
CA THR A 162 10.66 -3.45 -5.40
C THR A 162 9.65 -4.59 -5.40
N LYS A 163 10.09 -5.84 -5.64
CA LYS A 163 9.21 -7.01 -5.82
C LYS A 163 8.15 -7.23 -4.74
N GLY A 164 8.45 -6.91 -3.47
CA GLY A 164 7.48 -7.04 -2.38
C GLY A 164 6.30 -6.09 -2.59
N GLU A 165 6.59 -4.80 -2.72
CA GLU A 165 5.63 -3.74 -2.98
C GLU A 165 4.90 -3.91 -4.31
N ASP A 166 5.62 -4.24 -5.39
CA ASP A 166 5.03 -4.42 -6.72
C ASP A 166 4.09 -5.64 -6.77
N THR A 167 4.39 -6.68 -5.98
CA THR A 167 3.51 -7.85 -5.79
C THR A 167 2.27 -7.47 -5.00
N ALA A 168 2.44 -6.77 -3.87
CA ALA A 168 1.33 -6.27 -3.05
C ALA A 168 0.40 -5.35 -3.86
N ASP A 169 0.96 -4.46 -4.67
CA ASP A 169 0.22 -3.61 -5.61
C ASP A 169 -0.61 -4.41 -6.59
N LYS A 170 -0.02 -5.43 -7.22
CA LYS A 170 -0.75 -6.28 -8.16
C LYS A 170 -1.90 -7.02 -7.48
N ILE A 171 -1.70 -7.52 -6.27
CA ILE A 171 -2.73 -8.20 -5.48
C ILE A 171 -3.88 -7.23 -5.16
N GLY A 172 -3.55 -6.05 -4.63
CA GLY A 172 -4.52 -5.03 -4.28
C GLY A 172 -5.33 -4.56 -5.48
N PHE A 173 -4.65 -4.34 -6.60
CA PHE A 173 -5.26 -3.92 -7.85
C PHE A 173 -6.24 -4.95 -8.40
N ASP A 174 -5.83 -6.22 -8.46
CA ASP A 174 -6.71 -7.31 -8.90
C ASP A 174 -7.93 -7.46 -8.00
N LEU A 175 -7.75 -7.33 -6.68
CA LEU A 175 -8.84 -7.41 -5.72
C LEU A 175 -9.83 -6.26 -5.94
N ALA A 176 -9.33 -5.03 -6.10
CA ALA A 176 -10.16 -3.85 -6.34
C ALA A 176 -10.98 -3.98 -7.64
N ILE A 177 -10.38 -4.47 -8.73
CA ILE A 177 -11.11 -4.72 -9.99
C ILE A 177 -12.16 -5.81 -9.83
N ARG A 178 -11.84 -6.92 -9.14
CA ARG A 178 -12.81 -7.99 -8.90
C ARG A 178 -13.99 -7.49 -8.07
N LEU A 179 -13.75 -6.65 -7.07
CA LEU A 179 -14.79 -6.00 -6.26
C LEU A 179 -15.63 -5.05 -7.12
N PHE A 180 -14.99 -4.20 -7.91
CA PHE A 180 -15.66 -3.26 -8.80
C PHE A 180 -16.57 -3.96 -9.80
N LYS A 181 -16.11 -5.04 -10.44
CA LYS A 181 -16.91 -5.83 -11.38
C LYS A 181 -18.18 -6.39 -10.75
N LYS A 182 -18.16 -6.75 -9.46
CA LYS A 182 -19.35 -7.22 -8.73
C LYS A 182 -20.38 -6.12 -8.47
N LEU A 183 -20.01 -4.86 -8.64
CA LEU A 183 -20.88 -3.71 -8.46
C LEU A 183 -21.39 -3.11 -9.76
N LEU A 184 -20.87 -3.53 -10.92
CA LEU A 184 -21.23 -2.93 -12.21
C LEU A 184 -22.74 -3.00 -12.52
N ASP A 185 -23.43 -4.02 -12.02
CA ASP A 185 -24.88 -4.19 -12.22
C ASP A 185 -25.73 -3.32 -11.27
N ASP A 186 -25.11 -2.64 -10.30
CA ASP A 186 -25.80 -1.80 -9.33
C ASP A 186 -26.02 -0.38 -9.90
N ARG A 187 -27.28 0.04 -10.03
CA ARG A 187 -27.68 1.36 -10.55
C ARG A 187 -27.15 2.54 -9.71
N ARG A 188 -26.65 2.29 -8.50
CA ARG A 188 -25.96 3.29 -7.66
C ARG A 188 -24.56 3.61 -8.17
N GLN A 189 -23.98 2.81 -9.09
CA GLN A 189 -22.69 3.08 -9.71
C GLN A 189 -22.84 4.08 -10.85
N GLN A 190 -23.17 5.32 -10.50
CA GLN A 190 -23.27 6.41 -11.47
C GLN A 190 -21.89 6.95 -11.82
N LYS A 191 -21.78 7.55 -13.00
CA LYS A 191 -20.60 8.33 -13.39
C LYS A 191 -20.50 9.59 -12.53
N LEU A 192 -19.28 10.02 -12.24
CA LEU A 192 -19.04 11.36 -11.73
C LEU A 192 -19.25 12.39 -12.86
N PRO A 193 -20.06 13.45 -12.65
CA PRO A 193 -20.33 14.46 -13.68
C PRO A 193 -19.10 15.24 -14.16
N VAL A 194 -18.08 15.38 -13.31
CA VAL A 194 -16.87 16.17 -13.62
C VAL A 194 -15.97 15.52 -14.69
N ILE A 195 -16.17 14.24 -14.96
CA ILE A 195 -15.41 13.44 -15.95
C ILE A 195 -16.36 12.54 -16.76
N ASP A 196 -17.52 13.08 -17.14
CA ASP A 196 -18.63 12.38 -17.79
C ASP A 196 -18.30 11.75 -19.16
N GLN A 197 -17.27 12.27 -19.83
CA GLN A 197 -16.73 11.73 -21.09
C GLN A 197 -16.17 10.30 -20.95
N TYR A 198 -15.87 9.86 -19.72
CA TYR A 198 -15.39 8.51 -19.43
C TYR A 198 -16.52 7.58 -18.98
N THR A 199 -16.43 6.28 -19.31
CA THR A 199 -17.33 5.25 -18.74
C THR A 199 -17.06 5.06 -17.24
N VAL A 200 -17.99 4.45 -16.50
CA VAL A 200 -17.76 4.14 -15.06
C VAL A 200 -16.49 3.30 -14.88
N GLU A 201 -16.20 2.36 -15.79
CA GLU A 201 -14.98 1.55 -15.72
C GLU A 201 -13.73 2.39 -15.97
N GLN A 202 -13.75 3.30 -16.95
CA GLN A 202 -12.64 4.22 -17.18
C GLN A 202 -12.43 5.15 -15.99
N GLN A 203 -13.51 5.69 -15.41
CA GLN A 203 -13.43 6.53 -14.20
C GLN A 203 -12.86 5.77 -13.00
N PHE A 204 -13.17 4.48 -12.85
CA PHE A 204 -12.58 3.62 -11.82
C PHE A 204 -11.05 3.58 -11.95
N TYR A 205 -10.52 3.28 -13.13
CA TYR A 205 -9.07 3.27 -13.37
C TYR A 205 -8.42 4.65 -13.19
N LEU A 206 -9.09 5.72 -13.64
CA LEU A 206 -8.62 7.09 -13.42
C LEU A 206 -8.58 7.44 -11.93
N ARG A 207 -9.57 7.00 -11.15
CA ARG A 207 -9.57 7.22 -9.69
C ARG A 207 -8.45 6.44 -9.01
N MET A 208 -8.19 5.21 -9.43
CA MET A 208 -7.03 4.44 -8.95
C MET A 208 -5.72 5.16 -9.24
N ALA A 209 -5.51 5.61 -10.48
CA ALA A 209 -4.33 6.36 -10.87
C ALA A 209 -4.21 7.68 -10.09
N TYR A 210 -5.32 8.40 -9.91
CA TYR A 210 -5.39 9.64 -9.14
C TYR A 210 -4.99 9.45 -7.68
N SER A 211 -5.35 8.32 -7.07
CA SER A 211 -4.95 8.00 -5.68
C SER A 211 -3.43 7.90 -5.49
N GLN A 212 -2.69 7.68 -6.58
CA GLN A 212 -1.23 7.59 -6.63
C GLN A 212 -0.59 8.86 -7.21
N CYS A 213 -1.35 9.92 -7.51
CA CYS A 213 -0.75 11.16 -7.99
C CYS A 213 0.17 11.78 -6.92
N GLY A 214 1.40 12.06 -7.31
CA GLY A 214 2.39 12.75 -6.49
C GLY A 214 3.01 13.93 -7.24
N ARG A 215 3.87 14.67 -6.53
CA ARG A 215 4.70 15.71 -7.17
C ARG A 215 5.70 15.08 -8.13
N LYS A 216 6.23 15.89 -9.06
CA LYS A 216 7.33 15.46 -9.93
C LYS A 216 8.59 15.17 -9.09
N TYR A 217 9.31 14.12 -9.48
CA TYR A 217 10.58 13.72 -8.88
C TYR A 217 11.70 14.58 -9.46
N ASP A 218 12.42 15.28 -8.58
CA ASP A 218 13.69 15.92 -8.91
C ASP A 218 14.87 14.92 -8.80
N LYS A 219 16.10 15.38 -9.06
CA LYS A 219 17.28 14.50 -9.00
C LYS A 219 17.47 13.85 -7.62
N SER A 220 17.23 14.59 -6.53
CA SER A 220 17.39 14.07 -5.17
C SER A 220 16.29 13.05 -4.82
N ASP A 221 15.09 13.24 -5.35
CA ASP A 221 14.01 12.25 -5.23
C ASP A 221 14.34 10.97 -5.98
N ILE A 222 14.96 11.06 -7.15
CA ILE A 222 15.36 9.87 -7.92
C ILE A 222 16.44 9.08 -7.17
N GLU A 223 17.44 9.75 -6.58
CA GLU A 223 18.45 9.07 -5.75
C GLU A 223 17.83 8.41 -4.52
N SER A 224 16.82 9.06 -3.92
CA SER A 224 16.07 8.50 -2.81
C SER A 224 15.21 7.30 -3.27
N ALA A 225 14.55 7.40 -4.43
CA ALA A 225 13.70 6.35 -5.01
C ALA A 225 14.48 5.09 -5.40
N LYS A 226 15.73 5.22 -5.85
CA LYS A 226 16.64 4.06 -6.04
C LYS A 226 16.89 3.31 -4.72
N ASN A 227 16.80 4.03 -3.60
CA ASN A 227 17.00 3.48 -2.27
C ASN A 227 15.71 2.98 -1.60
N ASP A 228 14.54 3.34 -2.11
CA ASP A 228 13.22 2.91 -1.64
C ASP A 228 12.88 1.47 -2.07
N THR A 229 12.06 0.78 -1.28
CA THR A 229 11.45 -0.50 -1.65
C THR A 229 10.21 -0.33 -2.51
N HIS A 230 9.62 0.86 -2.54
CA HIS A 230 8.50 1.15 -3.43
C HIS A 230 9.00 1.63 -4.79
N SER A 231 8.38 1.11 -5.84
CA SER A 231 8.41 1.76 -7.14
C SER A 231 7.85 3.20 -7.03
N ILE A 232 8.36 4.13 -7.83
CA ILE A 232 7.78 5.48 -7.88
C ILE A 232 6.33 5.42 -8.37
N TYR A 233 5.53 6.43 -8.01
CA TYR A 233 4.10 6.45 -8.28
C TYR A 233 3.71 6.13 -9.74
N GLU A 234 4.44 6.69 -10.70
CA GLU A 234 4.21 6.43 -12.12
C GLU A 234 4.38 4.94 -12.47
N PHE A 235 5.43 4.30 -11.95
CA PHE A 235 5.74 2.90 -12.23
C PHE A 235 4.72 1.98 -11.55
N ARG A 236 4.24 2.33 -10.35
CA ARG A 236 3.15 1.59 -9.68
C ARG A 236 1.89 1.59 -10.54
N VAL A 237 1.40 2.77 -10.94
CA VAL A 237 0.20 2.90 -11.78
C VAL A 237 0.37 2.18 -13.10
N ASN A 238 1.43 2.51 -13.85
CA ASN A 238 1.69 1.94 -15.17
C ASN A 238 1.92 0.43 -15.10
N GLY A 239 2.61 -0.05 -14.06
CA GLY A 239 2.90 -1.45 -13.81
C GLY A 239 1.63 -2.28 -13.61
N MET A 240 0.70 -1.77 -12.81
CA MET A 240 -0.61 -2.38 -12.57
C MET A 240 -1.50 -2.37 -13.82
N VAL A 241 -1.76 -1.20 -14.41
CA VAL A 241 -2.75 -1.07 -15.50
C VAL A 241 -2.30 -1.75 -16.79
N SER A 242 -1.01 -1.69 -17.13
CA SER A 242 -0.47 -2.42 -18.30
C SER A 242 -0.53 -3.95 -18.11
N ASN A 243 -0.74 -4.42 -16.89
CA ASN A 243 -0.91 -5.84 -16.58
C ASN A 243 -2.37 -6.31 -16.64
N SER A 244 -3.30 -5.45 -17.04
CA SER A 244 -4.73 -5.73 -17.02
C SER A 244 -5.30 -5.75 -18.44
N ASP A 245 -5.91 -6.87 -18.82
CA ASP A 245 -6.67 -6.96 -20.07
C ASP A 245 -7.96 -6.14 -19.99
N ASP A 246 -8.56 -6.05 -18.81
CA ASP A 246 -9.75 -5.23 -18.56
C ASP A 246 -9.46 -3.74 -18.80
N PHE A 247 -8.31 -3.25 -18.31
CA PHE A 247 -7.87 -1.87 -18.58
C PHE A 247 -7.66 -1.64 -20.07
N ALA A 248 -6.89 -2.52 -20.73
CA ALA A 248 -6.62 -2.40 -22.16
C ALA A 248 -7.90 -2.38 -23.00
N LYS A 249 -8.90 -3.19 -22.62
CA LYS A 249 -10.23 -3.19 -23.24
C LYS A 249 -10.98 -1.89 -22.97
N ALA A 250 -11.03 -1.43 -21.71
CA ALA A 250 -11.77 -0.25 -21.30
C ALA A 250 -11.28 1.04 -22.00
N PHE A 251 -9.98 1.13 -22.29
CA PHE A 251 -9.37 2.27 -22.97
C PHE A 251 -9.06 2.02 -24.46
N GLY A 252 -9.42 0.86 -25.01
CA GLY A 252 -9.15 0.52 -26.41
C GLY A 252 -7.66 0.50 -26.78
N CYS A 253 -6.78 0.10 -25.85
CA CYS A 253 -5.34 0.10 -26.06
C CYS A 253 -4.94 -0.93 -27.13
N ALA A 254 -4.27 -0.48 -28.20
CA ALA A 254 -3.74 -1.36 -29.24
C ALA A 254 -2.72 -2.37 -28.66
N LYS A 255 -2.69 -3.59 -29.21
CA LYS A 255 -1.73 -4.62 -28.81
C LYS A 255 -0.28 -4.12 -28.98
N ASN A 256 0.61 -4.59 -28.11
CA ASN A 256 2.05 -4.27 -28.13
C ASN A 256 2.37 -2.80 -27.89
N THR A 257 1.45 -2.04 -27.31
CA THR A 257 1.71 -0.70 -26.79
C THR A 257 2.18 -0.78 -25.34
N PRO A 258 2.82 0.28 -24.79
CA PRO A 258 3.29 0.27 -23.39
C PRO A 258 2.19 -0.07 -22.37
N MET A 259 0.95 0.33 -22.64
CA MET A 259 -0.21 0.07 -21.78
C MET A 259 -0.97 -1.23 -22.13
N ASN A 260 -0.57 -1.94 -23.17
CA ASN A 260 -1.09 -3.27 -23.52
C ASN A 260 0.04 -4.14 -24.11
N PRO A 261 1.07 -4.46 -23.31
CA PRO A 261 2.17 -5.30 -23.74
C PRO A 261 1.69 -6.75 -23.97
N GLU A 262 2.37 -7.46 -24.84
CA GLU A 262 2.10 -8.89 -25.11
C GLU A 262 2.29 -9.76 -23.86
N LYS A 263 3.42 -9.57 -23.14
CA LYS A 263 3.72 -10.29 -21.92
C LYS A 263 3.08 -9.59 -20.72
N LYS A 264 2.11 -10.27 -20.11
CA LYS A 264 1.49 -9.89 -18.83
C LYS A 264 1.93 -10.87 -17.73
N CYS A 265 1.99 -10.38 -16.49
CA CYS A 265 2.43 -11.08 -15.30
C CYS A 265 1.24 -11.34 -14.35
N PRO A 266 0.44 -12.39 -14.60
CA PRO A 266 -0.64 -12.76 -13.68
C PRO A 266 -0.07 -13.29 -12.36
N LEU A 267 -0.80 -13.04 -11.26
CA LEU A 267 -0.39 -13.44 -9.91
C LEU A 267 -1.33 -14.46 -9.28
N TYR A 268 -2.65 -14.24 -9.36
CA TYR A 268 -3.70 -15.15 -8.86
C TYR A 268 -4.83 -15.35 -9.85
#